data_AF-A0A257M1P3-F1
#
_entry.id   AF-A0A257M1P3-F1
#
_cell.length_a   1.000
_cell.length_b   1.000
_cell.length_c   1.000
_cell.angle_alpha   90.00
_cell.angle_beta   90.00
_cell.angle_gamma   90.00
#
_symmetry.space_group_name_H-M   'P 1'
#
loop_
_entity.id
_entity.type
_entity.pdbx_description
1 polymer ?
#
loop_
_entity_poly.entity_id
_entity_poly.type
_entity_poly.pdbx_seq_one_letter_code
_entity_poly.pdbx_strand_id
1 'polypeptide(L)'
;MELDKDAPLTMVMKELPSPRKAFVLKRGQYNDPGEEVTANTPAALPPLPTGAPRNRLTLAKWIVSPANPLTARVWVNRQWEHFYGYGIVKSSENFGMQSEPPSHPELLDWLATEFISSGWNMKAMMKRMVMSATYRQSSLVKNTPEILMEKDPYNRLLARAPRLRLPAEAIRDQALSISGLLDRKIGGPSARPYMPKGVWDETSVYGDLRNYQPDPTGG
;
A
#
# COMPACT_ATOMS: atom_id res chain seq x y z
N MET A 1 -0.90 33.22 12.63
CA MET A 1 -1.09 31.81 13.06
C MET A 1 0.05 31.53 14.03
N GLU A 2 -0.20 31.73 15.33
CA GLU A 2 0.78 31.36 16.35
C GLU A 2 0.82 29.84 16.45
N LEU A 3 2.00 29.26 16.29
CA LEU A 3 2.23 27.84 16.50
C LEU A 3 2.25 27.58 18.01
N ASP A 4 1.44 26.61 18.45
CA ASP A 4 1.43 26.12 19.82
C ASP A 4 2.83 25.67 20.23
N LYS A 5 3.40 26.32 21.25
CA LYS A 5 4.77 26.06 21.73
C LYS A 5 4.92 24.68 22.37
N ASP A 6 3.82 24.04 22.75
CA ASP A 6 3.79 22.72 23.35
C ASP A 6 3.58 21.60 22.31
N ALA A 7 3.44 21.93 21.03
CA ALA A 7 3.32 20.93 19.97
C ALA A 7 4.65 20.16 19.79
N PRO A 8 4.60 18.82 19.61
CA PRO A 8 5.80 18.03 19.42
C PRO A 8 6.56 18.46 18.16
N LEU A 9 7.84 18.82 18.33
CA LEU A 9 8.71 19.20 17.23
C LEU A 9 8.94 18.00 16.31
N THR A 10 8.54 18.15 15.04
CA THR A 10 8.79 17.14 14.00
C THR A 10 9.96 17.58 13.15
N MET A 11 10.97 16.71 13.00
CA MET A 11 12.07 16.97 12.08
C MET A 11 11.56 16.91 10.62
N VAL A 12 11.88 17.94 9.85
CA VAL A 12 11.56 18.02 8.42
C VAL A 12 12.84 17.97 7.58
N MET A 13 12.75 17.30 6.43
CA MET A 13 13.83 17.27 5.46
C MET A 13 13.91 18.60 4.70
N LYS A 14 15.08 19.25 4.67
CA LYS A 14 15.36 20.46 3.89
C LYS A 14 16.33 20.16 2.75
N GLU A 15 16.07 20.69 1.56
CA GLU A 15 17.01 20.60 0.44
C GLU A 15 18.30 21.39 0.74
N LEU A 16 19.44 20.86 0.28
CA LEU A 16 20.73 21.53 0.39
C LEU A 16 20.78 22.73 -0.58
N PRO A 17 21.48 23.84 -0.24
CA PRO A 17 21.67 24.96 -1.16
C PRO A 17 22.34 24.57 -2.48
N SER A 18 23.25 23.59 -2.43
CA SER A 18 23.88 23.00 -3.61
C SER A 18 23.64 21.49 -3.61
N PRO A 19 23.00 20.91 -4.65
CA PRO A 19 22.80 19.48 -4.77
C PRO A 19 24.12 18.72 -4.80
N ARG A 20 24.16 17.55 -4.15
CA ARG A 20 25.31 16.64 -4.29
C ARG A 20 25.31 16.03 -5.69
N LYS A 21 26.50 15.93 -6.28
CA LYS A 21 26.71 15.20 -7.53
C LYS A 21 26.42 13.72 -7.32
N ALA A 22 25.82 13.09 -8.32
CA ALA A 22 25.56 11.65 -8.35
C ALA A 22 26.28 11.04 -9.56
N PHE A 23 26.77 9.81 -9.43
CA PHE A 23 27.54 9.12 -10.46
C PHE A 23 27.02 7.70 -10.67
N VAL A 24 27.13 7.19 -11.88
CA VAL A 24 26.93 5.75 -12.14
C VAL A 24 28.08 4.98 -11.51
N LEU A 25 27.78 4.04 -10.62
CA LEU A 25 28.80 3.21 -9.98
C LEU A 25 29.20 2.05 -10.90
N LYS A 26 30.48 1.95 -11.28
CA LYS A 26 30.94 0.86 -12.13
C LYS A 26 30.80 -0.46 -11.36
N ARG A 27 29.98 -1.38 -11.90
CA ARG A 27 29.66 -2.67 -11.28
C ARG A 27 29.11 -2.54 -9.84
N GLY A 28 28.51 -1.39 -9.50
CA GLY A 28 27.98 -1.12 -8.16
C GLY A 28 29.04 -0.81 -7.09
N GLN A 29 30.31 -0.63 -7.46
CA GLN A 29 31.37 -0.30 -6.50
C GLN A 29 31.29 1.18 -6.09
N TYR A 30 31.11 1.44 -4.79
CA TYR A 30 30.92 2.79 -4.24
C TYR A 30 32.14 3.69 -4.38
N ASN A 31 33.33 3.13 -4.53
CA ASN A 31 34.62 3.82 -4.65
C ASN A 31 35.12 3.94 -6.11
N ASP A 32 34.38 3.43 -7.09
CA ASP A 32 34.70 3.56 -8.52
C ASP A 32 33.55 4.28 -9.26
N PRO A 33 33.44 5.62 -9.09
CA PRO A 33 32.43 6.40 -9.80
C PRO A 33 32.77 6.50 -11.30
N GLY A 34 31.73 6.32 -12.12
CA GLY A 34 31.73 6.56 -13.55
C GLY A 34 31.16 7.93 -13.89
N GLU A 35 30.27 7.99 -14.88
CA GLU A 35 29.69 9.22 -15.40
C GLU A 35 28.79 9.93 -14.37
N GLU A 36 28.86 11.26 -14.33
CA GLU A 36 27.95 12.10 -13.55
C GLU A 36 26.54 12.04 -14.15
N VAL A 37 25.53 11.89 -13.30
CA VAL A 37 24.12 11.80 -13.70
C VAL A 37 23.28 12.85 -13.01
N THR A 38 22.19 13.23 -13.68
CA THR A 38 21.21 14.18 -13.15
C THR A 38 19.88 13.49 -12.92
N ALA A 39 19.07 14.03 -12.00
CA ALA A 39 17.74 13.51 -11.73
C ALA A 39 16.86 13.58 -12.99
N ASN A 40 16.34 12.44 -13.43
CA ASN A 40 15.45 12.34 -14.58
C ASN A 40 14.52 11.13 -14.42
N THR A 41 13.51 11.02 -15.29
CA THR A 41 12.62 9.85 -15.34
C THR A 41 13.21 8.76 -16.23
N PRO A 42 12.83 7.48 -16.02
CA PRO A 42 13.22 6.40 -16.92
C PRO A 42 12.78 6.70 -18.35
N ALA A 43 13.65 6.43 -19.34
CA ALA A 43 13.40 6.78 -20.74
C ALA A 43 12.16 6.10 -21.37
N ALA A 44 11.74 4.95 -20.83
CA ALA A 44 10.53 4.25 -21.25
C ALA A 44 9.23 4.88 -20.73
N LEU A 45 9.32 5.88 -19.84
CA LEU A 45 8.21 6.59 -19.25
C LEU A 45 8.20 8.04 -19.74
N PRO A 46 7.07 8.76 -19.59
CA PRO A 46 7.00 10.16 -20.02
C PRO A 46 8.13 11.00 -19.40
N PRO A 47 8.71 11.94 -20.16
CA PRO A 47 9.74 12.82 -19.63
C PRO A 47 9.16 13.76 -18.55
N LEU A 48 10.04 14.38 -17.76
CA LEU A 48 9.65 15.49 -16.90
C LEU A 48 9.14 16.67 -17.74
N PRO A 49 8.19 17.48 -17.23
CA PRO A 49 7.72 18.68 -17.92
C PRO A 49 8.89 19.64 -18.23
N THR A 50 8.91 20.17 -19.46
CA THR A 50 9.95 21.11 -19.90
C THR A 50 9.98 22.34 -19.00
N GLY A 51 11.18 22.74 -18.55
CA GLY A 51 11.38 23.90 -17.67
C GLY A 51 11.02 23.68 -16.20
N ALA A 52 10.50 22.51 -15.82
CA ALA A 52 10.24 22.21 -14.41
C ALA A 52 11.55 21.94 -13.64
N PRO A 53 11.67 22.40 -12.38
CA PRO A 53 12.84 22.09 -11.56
C PRO A 53 12.91 20.59 -11.28
N ARG A 54 14.11 20.01 -11.32
CA ARG A 54 14.33 18.57 -11.06
C ARG A 54 14.41 18.27 -9.56
N ASN A 55 13.31 18.53 -8.85
CA ASN A 55 13.21 18.35 -7.41
C ASN A 55 12.10 17.35 -7.03
N ARG A 56 11.96 17.07 -5.72
CA ARG A 56 10.99 16.11 -5.20
C ARG A 56 9.54 16.47 -5.52
N LEU A 57 9.23 17.77 -5.52
CA LEU A 57 7.88 18.24 -5.84
C LEU A 57 7.51 17.96 -7.29
N THR A 58 8.42 18.21 -8.23
CA THR A 58 8.21 17.90 -9.64
C THR A 58 8.07 16.40 -9.86
N LEU A 59 8.89 15.57 -9.20
CA LEU A 59 8.74 14.12 -9.24
C LEU A 59 7.37 13.68 -8.70
N ALA A 60 6.92 14.23 -7.57
CA ALA A 60 5.62 13.89 -6.99
C ALA A 60 4.46 14.21 -7.96
N LYS A 61 4.48 15.41 -8.57
CA LYS A 61 3.49 15.80 -9.59
C LYS A 61 3.57 14.91 -10.84
N TRP A 62 4.76 14.50 -11.25
CA TRP A 62 4.95 13.59 -12.38
C TRP A 62 4.41 12.18 -12.09
N ILE A 63 4.60 11.66 -10.87
CA ILE A 63 4.08 10.34 -10.46
C ILE A 63 2.56 10.31 -10.60
N VAL A 64 1.85 11.33 -10.10
CA VAL A 64 0.38 11.39 -10.14
C VAL A 64 -0.17 12.07 -11.40
N SER A 65 0.68 12.29 -12.41
CA SER A 65 0.26 12.87 -13.68
C SER A 65 -0.66 11.90 -14.42
N PRO A 66 -1.77 12.35 -15.03
CA PRO A 66 -2.57 11.54 -15.95
C PRO A 66 -1.77 10.98 -17.14
N ALA A 67 -0.68 11.65 -17.52
CA ALA A 67 0.22 11.17 -18.56
C ALA A 67 1.05 9.96 -18.11
N ASN A 68 1.18 9.71 -16.80
CA ASN A 68 1.87 8.55 -16.28
C ASN A 68 0.94 7.32 -16.34
N PRO A 69 1.26 6.30 -17.16
CA PRO A 69 0.36 5.18 -17.37
C PRO A 69 0.31 4.21 -16.19
N LEU A 70 1.28 4.23 -15.27
CA LEU A 70 1.44 3.16 -14.28
C LEU A 70 0.73 3.47 -12.96
N THR A 71 0.82 4.70 -12.46
CA THR A 71 0.42 5.03 -11.08
C THR A 71 -1.03 4.66 -10.79
N ALA A 72 -1.95 5.02 -11.69
CA ALA A 72 -3.36 4.68 -11.51
C ALA A 72 -3.60 3.16 -11.59
N ARG A 73 -2.98 2.47 -12.57
CA ARG A 73 -3.11 1.00 -12.74
C ARG A 73 -2.60 0.24 -11.52
N VAL A 74 -1.42 0.61 -11.01
CA VAL A 74 -0.83 0.00 -9.81
C VAL A 74 -1.73 0.22 -8.60
N TRP A 75 -2.23 1.44 -8.41
CA TRP A 75 -3.08 1.75 -7.27
C TRP A 75 -4.42 0.99 -7.30
N VAL A 76 -5.12 1.02 -8.44
CA VAL A 76 -6.41 0.30 -8.55
C VAL A 76 -6.23 -1.21 -8.44
N ASN A 77 -5.11 -1.77 -8.91
CA ASN A 77 -4.83 -3.19 -8.73
C ASN A 77 -4.60 -3.58 -7.27
N ARG A 78 -3.86 -2.76 -6.51
CA ARG A 78 -3.67 -2.97 -5.07
C ARG A 78 -5.00 -2.87 -4.33
N GLN A 79 -5.83 -1.89 -4.69
CA GLN A 79 -7.16 -1.76 -4.10
C GLN A 79 -8.07 -2.94 -4.46
N TRP A 80 -7.97 -3.42 -5.70
CA TRP A 80 -8.68 -4.60 -6.16
C TRP A 80 -8.24 -5.84 -5.37
N GLU A 81 -6.94 -6.09 -5.25
CA GLU A 81 -6.40 -7.19 -4.45
C GLU A 81 -6.93 -7.18 -3.02
N HIS A 82 -7.04 -6.00 -2.39
CA HIS A 82 -7.58 -5.88 -1.04
C HIS A 82 -9.03 -6.35 -0.90
N PHE A 83 -9.88 -6.11 -1.91
CA PHE A 83 -11.30 -6.50 -1.87
C PHE A 83 -11.57 -7.88 -2.45
N TYR A 84 -10.78 -8.29 -3.45
CA TYR A 84 -11.01 -9.50 -4.24
C TYR A 84 -9.99 -10.62 -3.95
N GLY A 85 -9.04 -10.40 -3.04
CA GLY A 85 -8.01 -11.34 -2.60
C GLY A 85 -6.82 -11.46 -3.55
N TYR A 86 -7.05 -11.39 -4.87
CA TYR A 86 -6.00 -11.34 -5.89
C TYR A 86 -6.17 -10.08 -6.75
N GLY A 87 -5.06 -9.43 -7.08
CA GLY A 87 -5.03 -8.34 -8.06
C GLY A 87 -5.41 -8.83 -9.46
N ILE A 88 -5.87 -7.92 -10.31
CA ILE A 88 -6.08 -8.18 -11.75
C ILE A 88 -4.73 -8.59 -12.38
N VAL A 89 -3.68 -7.84 -12.06
CA VAL A 89 -2.28 -8.28 -12.15
C VAL A 89 -1.94 -8.95 -10.83
N LYS A 90 -1.46 -10.20 -10.88
CA LYS A 90 -1.17 -11.00 -9.69
C LYS A 90 -0.05 -10.39 -8.84
N SER A 91 0.98 -9.85 -9.49
CA SER A 91 2.15 -9.29 -8.83
C SER A 91 2.02 -7.78 -8.66
N SER A 92 1.49 -7.34 -7.51
CA SER A 92 1.34 -5.90 -7.23
C SER A 92 2.66 -5.12 -7.22
N GLU A 93 3.78 -5.80 -7.00
CA GLU A 93 5.14 -5.22 -6.98
C GLU A 93 5.86 -5.27 -8.35
N ASN A 94 5.29 -5.94 -9.35
CA ASN A 94 5.89 -6.01 -10.69
C ASN A 94 4.80 -5.86 -11.76
N PHE A 95 4.77 -4.69 -12.39
CA PHE A 95 3.87 -4.36 -13.51
C PHE A 95 4.57 -4.42 -14.88
N GLY A 96 5.73 -5.08 -14.95
CA GLY A 96 6.55 -5.18 -16.16
C GLY A 96 6.35 -6.49 -16.94
N MET A 97 7.15 -6.66 -18.00
CA MET A 97 7.13 -7.86 -18.87
C MET A 97 7.45 -9.17 -18.14
N GLN A 98 8.00 -9.10 -16.93
CA GLN A 98 8.30 -10.26 -16.08
C GLN A 98 7.12 -10.68 -15.20
N SER A 99 6.00 -9.96 -15.26
CA SER A 99 4.78 -10.30 -14.54
C SER A 99 3.81 -11.08 -15.42
N GLU A 100 2.95 -11.88 -14.78
CA GLU A 100 1.81 -12.48 -15.48
C GLU A 100 0.92 -11.36 -16.05
N PRO A 101 0.40 -11.51 -17.28
CA PRO A 101 -0.48 -10.52 -17.86
C PRO A 101 -1.74 -10.30 -16.98
N PRO A 102 -2.34 -9.10 -17.04
CA PRO A 102 -3.58 -8.83 -16.33
C PRO A 102 -4.65 -9.85 -16.72
N SER A 103 -5.40 -10.40 -15.76
CA SER A 103 -6.49 -11.34 -16.08
C SER A 103 -7.61 -10.67 -16.88
N HIS A 104 -7.84 -9.38 -16.62
CA HIS A 104 -8.86 -8.55 -17.26
C HIS A 104 -8.26 -7.17 -17.61
N PRO A 105 -7.51 -7.06 -18.72
CA PRO A 105 -6.77 -5.83 -19.06
C PRO A 105 -7.70 -4.63 -19.30
N GLU A 106 -8.83 -4.83 -19.97
CA GLU A 106 -9.82 -3.76 -20.22
C GLU A 106 -10.44 -3.23 -18.93
N LEU A 107 -10.71 -4.11 -17.96
CA LEU A 107 -11.21 -3.72 -16.65
C LEU A 107 -10.19 -2.89 -15.88
N LEU A 108 -8.92 -3.29 -15.92
CA LEU A 108 -7.83 -2.54 -15.29
C LEU A 108 -7.70 -1.14 -15.90
N ASP A 109 -7.73 -1.03 -17.23
CA ASP A 109 -7.65 0.23 -17.95
C ASP A 109 -8.85 1.14 -17.67
N TRP A 110 -10.05 0.56 -17.62
CA TRP A 110 -11.26 1.30 -17.27
C TRP A 110 -11.22 1.82 -15.83
N LEU A 111 -10.84 0.99 -14.86
CA LEU A 111 -10.70 1.40 -13.46
C LEU A 111 -9.64 2.49 -13.28
N ALA A 112 -8.49 2.36 -13.97
CA ALA A 112 -7.42 3.34 -13.90
C ALA A 112 -7.86 4.70 -14.48
N THR A 113 -8.53 4.69 -15.64
CA THR A 113 -9.04 5.90 -16.29
C THR A 113 -10.10 6.59 -15.44
N GLU A 114 -11.02 5.81 -14.87
CA GLU A 114 -12.03 6.32 -13.94
C GLU A 114 -11.40 6.91 -12.67
N PHE A 115 -10.34 6.27 -12.15
CA PHE A 115 -9.68 6.79 -10.96
C PHE A 115 -9.10 8.18 -11.21
N ILE A 116 -8.45 8.37 -12.36
CA ILE A 116 -7.93 9.66 -12.80
C ILE A 116 -9.07 10.66 -13.01
N SER A 117 -10.14 10.30 -13.73
CA SER A 117 -11.26 11.20 -14.03
C SER A 117 -12.03 11.65 -12.78
N SER A 118 -12.06 10.81 -11.75
CA SER A 118 -12.66 11.15 -10.44
C SER A 118 -11.84 12.16 -9.62
N GLY A 119 -10.67 12.58 -10.13
CA GLY A 119 -9.72 13.42 -9.39
C GLY A 119 -8.98 12.63 -8.30
N TRP A 120 -8.64 11.37 -8.55
CA TRP A 120 -7.96 10.49 -7.60
C TRP A 120 -8.78 10.22 -6.32
N ASN A 121 -10.10 10.18 -6.43
CA ASN A 121 -10.99 10.01 -5.29
C ASN A 121 -11.02 8.54 -4.82
N MET A 122 -10.24 8.25 -3.77
CA MET A 122 -10.12 6.90 -3.20
C MET A 122 -11.47 6.34 -2.74
N LYS A 123 -12.29 7.14 -2.06
CA LYS A 123 -13.60 6.67 -1.54
C LYS A 123 -14.57 6.34 -2.67
N ALA A 124 -14.59 7.14 -3.73
CA ALA A 124 -15.42 6.87 -4.90
C ALA A 124 -15.01 5.56 -5.59
N MET A 125 -13.71 5.34 -5.74
CA MET A 125 -13.18 4.10 -6.34
C MET A 125 -13.48 2.87 -5.47
N MET A 126 -13.26 2.95 -4.15
CA MET A 126 -13.63 1.90 -3.21
C MET A 126 -15.14 1.59 -3.29
N LYS A 127 -15.98 2.62 -3.26
CA LYS A 127 -17.45 2.48 -3.41
C LYS A 127 -17.80 1.76 -4.71
N ARG A 128 -17.19 2.14 -5.83
CA ARG A 128 -17.42 1.50 -7.13
C ARG A 128 -17.09 0.00 -7.10
N MET A 129 -15.96 -0.38 -6.49
CA MET A 129 -15.57 -1.77 -6.35
C MET A 129 -16.54 -2.55 -5.45
N VAL A 130 -16.83 -2.08 -4.23
CA VAL A 130 -17.70 -2.80 -3.28
C VAL A 130 -19.18 -2.81 -3.70
N MET A 131 -19.60 -1.89 -4.57
CA MET A 131 -20.93 -1.86 -5.17
C MET A 131 -21.01 -2.61 -6.50
N SER A 132 -19.96 -3.30 -6.93
CA SER A 132 -19.99 -4.12 -8.15
C SER A 132 -20.81 -5.40 -7.95
N ALA A 133 -21.31 -5.98 -9.04
CA ALA A 133 -21.91 -7.31 -9.01
C ALA A 133 -20.90 -8.38 -8.57
N THR A 134 -19.64 -8.22 -8.99
CA THR A 134 -18.53 -9.11 -8.63
C THR A 134 -18.32 -9.18 -7.12
N TYR A 135 -18.29 -8.04 -6.43
CA TYR A 135 -18.11 -8.00 -4.97
C TYR A 135 -19.29 -8.63 -4.22
N ARG A 136 -20.51 -8.52 -4.76
CA ARG A 136 -21.73 -9.09 -4.18
C ARG A 136 -21.95 -10.57 -4.48
N GLN A 137 -21.04 -11.23 -5.19
CA GLN A 137 -21.16 -12.67 -5.44
C GLN A 137 -21.15 -13.47 -4.13
N SER A 138 -21.78 -14.65 -4.15
CA SER A 138 -21.72 -15.57 -3.02
C SER A 138 -20.31 -16.17 -2.89
N SER A 139 -19.85 -16.39 -1.66
CA SER A 139 -18.61 -17.15 -1.37
C SER A 139 -18.88 -18.65 -1.22
N LEU A 140 -20.15 -19.09 -1.36
CA LEU A 140 -20.53 -20.49 -1.26
C LEU A 140 -19.97 -21.28 -2.44
N VAL A 141 -18.98 -22.11 -2.13
CA VAL A 141 -18.32 -23.05 -3.05
C VAL A 141 -19.35 -23.89 -3.84
N LYS A 142 -20.44 -24.32 -3.20
CA LYS A 142 -21.52 -25.10 -3.85
C LYS A 142 -22.17 -24.43 -5.06
N ASN A 143 -22.11 -23.10 -5.14
CA ASN A 143 -22.70 -22.32 -6.23
C ASN A 143 -21.70 -22.13 -7.40
N THR A 144 -20.46 -22.60 -7.25
CA THR A 144 -19.43 -22.52 -8.28
C THR A 144 -19.35 -23.84 -9.02
N PRO A 145 -19.39 -23.87 -10.37
CA PRO A 145 -19.18 -25.08 -11.15
C PRO A 145 -17.86 -25.78 -10.78
N GLU A 146 -17.88 -27.10 -10.60
CA GLU A 146 -16.71 -27.90 -10.19
C GLU A 146 -15.51 -27.69 -11.13
N ILE A 147 -15.77 -27.60 -12.44
CA ILE A 147 -14.75 -27.34 -13.45
C ILE A 147 -13.95 -26.04 -13.19
N LEU A 148 -14.57 -25.02 -12.59
CA LEU A 148 -13.90 -23.77 -12.23
C LEU A 148 -13.08 -23.90 -10.93
N MET A 149 -13.41 -24.85 -10.06
CA MET A 149 -12.56 -25.13 -8.89
C MET A 149 -11.25 -25.80 -9.30
N GLU A 150 -11.31 -26.67 -10.31
CA GLU A 150 -10.13 -27.36 -10.84
C GLU A 150 -9.28 -26.43 -11.73
N LYS A 151 -9.93 -25.69 -12.64
CA LYS A 151 -9.23 -24.85 -13.62
C LYS A 151 -8.83 -23.47 -13.08
N ASP A 152 -9.55 -22.94 -12.09
CA ASP A 152 -9.28 -21.63 -11.48
C ASP A 152 -9.36 -21.69 -9.94
N PRO A 153 -8.43 -22.42 -9.30
CA PRO A 153 -8.42 -22.57 -7.84
C PRO A 153 -8.25 -21.22 -7.13
N TYR A 154 -7.56 -20.27 -7.76
CA TYR A 154 -7.30 -18.94 -7.22
C TYR A 154 -8.40 -17.91 -7.51
N ASN A 155 -9.49 -18.30 -8.19
CA ASN A 155 -10.62 -17.44 -8.50
C ASN A 155 -10.24 -16.18 -9.30
N ARG A 156 -9.27 -16.31 -10.22
CA ARG A 156 -8.80 -15.25 -11.13
C ARG A 156 -9.88 -14.78 -12.10
N LEU A 157 -10.85 -15.64 -12.42
CA LEU A 157 -12.00 -15.37 -13.27
C LEU A 157 -13.19 -14.79 -12.49
N LEU A 158 -13.06 -14.60 -11.18
CA LEU A 158 -14.05 -13.91 -10.35
C LEU A 158 -15.44 -14.58 -10.42
N ALA A 159 -15.46 -15.91 -10.31
CA ALA A 159 -16.68 -16.71 -10.36
C ALA A 159 -17.43 -16.73 -9.01
N ARG A 160 -16.74 -16.35 -7.92
CA ARG A 160 -17.27 -16.31 -6.55
C ARG A 160 -16.64 -15.16 -5.76
N ALA A 161 -17.21 -14.81 -4.61
CA ALA A 161 -16.52 -13.93 -3.67
C ALA A 161 -15.29 -14.62 -3.04
N PRO A 162 -14.19 -13.88 -2.81
CA PRO A 162 -12.98 -14.44 -2.23
C PRO A 162 -13.18 -14.82 -0.76
N ARG A 163 -12.34 -15.72 -0.28
CA ARG A 163 -12.19 -16.00 1.16
C ARG A 163 -11.03 -15.16 1.67
N LEU A 164 -11.33 -14.10 2.41
CA LEU A 164 -10.33 -13.20 2.96
C LEU A 164 -9.86 -13.69 4.33
N ARG A 165 -8.55 -13.71 4.53
CA ARG A 165 -7.97 -13.93 5.86
C ARG A 165 -8.01 -12.61 6.63
N LEU A 166 -8.61 -12.63 7.81
CA LEU A 166 -8.60 -11.46 8.69
C LEU A 166 -7.19 -11.24 9.28
N PRO A 167 -6.69 -9.99 9.31
CA PRO A 167 -5.46 -9.67 10.01
C PRO A 167 -5.63 -9.82 11.53
N ALA A 168 -4.53 -9.99 12.25
CA ALA A 168 -4.55 -10.25 13.70
C ALA A 168 -5.25 -9.13 14.48
N GLU A 169 -5.07 -7.89 14.02
CA GLU A 169 -5.69 -6.69 14.56
C GLU A 169 -7.21 -6.74 14.43
N ALA A 170 -7.74 -7.13 13.26
CA ALA A 170 -9.18 -7.24 13.07
C ALA A 170 -9.80 -8.35 13.94
N ILE A 171 -9.08 -9.47 14.14
CA ILE A 171 -9.50 -10.55 15.03
C ILE A 171 -9.53 -10.06 16.48
N ARG A 172 -8.48 -9.35 16.92
CA ARG A 172 -8.41 -8.75 18.26
C ARG A 172 -9.54 -7.74 18.48
N ASP A 173 -9.70 -6.79 17.57
CA ASP A 173 -10.72 -5.73 17.67
C ASP A 173 -12.13 -6.32 17.65
N GLN A 174 -12.36 -7.39 16.89
CA GLN A 174 -13.63 -8.12 16.95
C GLN A 174 -13.87 -8.73 18.33
N ALA A 175 -12.86 -9.38 18.92
CA ALA A 175 -12.97 -9.95 20.27
C ALA A 175 -13.21 -8.88 21.34
N LEU A 176 -12.51 -7.74 21.26
CA LEU A 176 -12.69 -6.58 22.15
C LEU A 176 -14.06 -5.92 21.97
N SER A 177 -14.55 -5.82 20.73
CA SER A 177 -15.86 -5.26 20.42
C SER A 177 -16.98 -6.12 20.99
N ILE A 178 -16.89 -7.45 20.83
CA ILE A 178 -17.88 -8.40 21.33
C ILE A 178 -17.87 -8.47 22.87
N SER A 179 -16.69 -8.36 23.49
CA SER A 179 -16.56 -8.35 24.96
C SER A 179 -16.90 -7.01 25.61
N GLY A 180 -17.12 -5.95 24.83
CA GLY A 180 -17.38 -4.59 25.32
C GLY A 180 -16.14 -3.87 25.86
N LEU A 181 -14.94 -4.39 25.58
CA LEU A 181 -13.67 -3.84 26.05
C LEU A 181 -13.01 -2.90 25.04
N LEU A 182 -13.52 -2.81 23.80
CA LEU A 182 -12.92 -1.98 22.75
C LEU A 182 -13.00 -0.48 23.11
N ASP A 183 -11.86 0.16 23.33
CA ASP A 183 -11.77 1.62 23.41
C ASP A 183 -11.78 2.23 21.99
N ARG A 184 -12.67 3.21 21.78
CA ARG A 184 -12.81 3.92 20.49
C ARG A 184 -12.14 5.29 20.50
N LYS A 185 -11.45 5.66 21.57
CA LYS A 185 -10.74 6.92 21.67
C LYS A 185 -9.60 6.98 20.64
N ILE A 186 -9.60 8.02 19.82
CA ILE A 186 -8.56 8.24 18.82
C ILE A 186 -7.39 9.00 19.46
N GLY A 187 -6.19 8.47 19.30
CA GLY A 187 -4.94 9.05 19.83
C GLY A 187 -4.68 8.67 21.29
N GLY A 188 -3.62 9.24 21.87
CA GLY A 188 -3.12 8.88 23.20
C GLY A 188 -1.88 7.96 23.14
N PRO A 189 -1.35 7.56 24.32
CA PRO A 189 -0.22 6.64 24.40
C PRO A 189 -0.55 5.27 23.77
N SER A 190 0.46 4.60 23.22
CA SER A 190 0.29 3.23 22.70
C SER A 190 -0.18 2.28 23.80
N ALA A 191 -1.22 1.48 23.49
CA ALA A 191 -1.72 0.45 24.40
C ALA A 191 -0.69 -0.69 24.59
N ARG A 192 -0.62 -1.22 25.82
CA ARG A 192 0.23 -2.34 26.22
C ARG A 192 -0.61 -3.60 26.42
N PRO A 193 -0.81 -4.44 25.38
CA PRO A 193 -1.62 -5.65 25.50
C PRO A 193 -1.02 -6.67 26.46
N TYR A 194 -1.82 -7.63 26.93
CA TYR A 194 -1.27 -8.74 27.72
C TYR A 194 -0.17 -9.49 26.94
N MET A 195 0.94 -9.75 27.63
CA MET A 195 2.06 -10.54 27.12
C MET A 195 2.33 -11.71 28.10
N PRO A 196 2.59 -12.93 27.60
CA PRO A 196 3.01 -14.04 28.46
C PRO A 196 4.27 -13.69 29.27
N LYS A 197 4.40 -14.28 30.47
CA LYS A 197 5.59 -14.08 31.31
C LYS A 197 6.85 -14.58 30.59
N GLY A 198 7.93 -13.82 30.68
CA GLY A 198 9.26 -14.19 30.18
C GLY A 198 9.54 -13.94 28.69
N VAL A 199 8.57 -13.42 27.92
CA VAL A 199 8.74 -13.16 26.47
C VAL A 199 9.86 -12.15 26.18
N TRP A 200 10.11 -11.23 27.10
CA TRP A 200 11.07 -10.14 26.93
C TRP A 200 12.38 -10.34 27.69
N ASP A 201 12.56 -11.48 28.37
CA ASP A 201 13.76 -11.75 29.17
C ASP A 201 14.99 -12.01 28.27
N GLU A 202 14.76 -12.49 27.04
CA GLU A 202 15.82 -12.90 26.10
C GLU A 202 16.03 -11.93 24.92
N THR A 203 15.22 -10.88 24.77
CA THR A 203 15.27 -9.99 23.58
C THR A 203 15.54 -8.52 23.94
N SER A 204 16.68 -7.99 23.48
CA SER A 204 17.07 -6.57 23.64
C SER A 204 16.96 -5.75 22.35
N VAL A 205 16.37 -6.31 21.29
CA VAL A 205 16.37 -5.74 19.93
C VAL A 205 15.49 -4.47 19.83
N TYR A 206 14.50 -4.33 20.71
CA TYR A 206 13.53 -3.22 20.67
C TYR A 206 13.59 -2.30 21.91
N GLY A 207 14.66 -2.39 22.70
CA GLY A 207 14.80 -1.68 23.99
C GLY A 207 14.72 -2.63 25.20
N ASP A 208 14.86 -2.09 26.42
CA ASP A 208 14.72 -2.87 27.66
C ASP A 208 13.23 -3.00 28.04
N LEU A 209 12.65 -4.16 27.73
CA LEU A 209 11.25 -4.50 28.00
C LEU A 209 11.08 -5.49 29.16
N ARG A 210 12.13 -5.72 29.96
CA ARG A 210 12.13 -6.71 31.08
C ARG A 210 11.11 -6.38 32.17
N ASN A 211 10.67 -5.13 32.26
CA ASN A 211 9.64 -4.66 33.20
C ASN A 211 8.29 -4.35 32.52
N TYR A 212 7.95 -5.07 31.45
CA TYR A 212 6.70 -4.88 30.75
C TYR A 212 5.50 -5.06 31.69
N GLN A 213 4.72 -4.00 31.89
CA GLN A 213 3.43 -4.05 32.57
C GLN A 213 2.33 -3.82 31.54
N PRO A 214 1.41 -4.79 31.35
CA PRO A 214 0.26 -4.60 30.50
C PRO A 214 -0.68 -3.55 31.11
N ASP A 215 -1.42 -2.85 30.26
CA ASP A 215 -2.40 -1.88 30.74
C ASP A 215 -3.53 -2.61 31.49
N PRO A 216 -4.00 -2.07 32.64
CA PRO A 216 -5.00 -2.73 33.48
C PRO A 216 -6.36 -2.88 32.78
N THR A 217 -6.64 -2.01 31.81
CA THR A 217 -7.74 -2.14 30.86
C THR A 217 -7.12 -2.54 29.53
N GLY A 218 -7.36 -3.77 29.07
CA GLY A 218 -6.95 -4.17 27.72
C GLY A 218 -7.55 -3.18 26.73
N GLY A 219 -6.71 -2.32 26.15
CA GLY A 219 -7.15 -1.26 25.23
C GLY A 219 -7.86 -1.79 24.00
#